data_AF-A0A246HPS2-F1
#
_entry.id   AF-A0A246HPS2-F1
#
_cell.length_a   1.000
_cell.length_b   1.000
_cell.length_c   1.000
_cell.angle_alpha   90.00
_cell.angle_beta   90.00
_cell.angle_gamma   90.00
#
_symmetry.space_group_name_H-M   'P 1'
#
loop_
_entity.id
_entity.type
_entity.pdbx_description
1 polymer ?
#
loop_
_entity_poly.entity_id
_entity_poly.type
_entity_poly.pdbx_seq_one_letter_code
_entity_poly.pdbx_strand_id
1 'polypeptide(L)'
;MDLCAAALAADVAVVQAALAAGADVGAENAYGFTALECAARATHDTPAAQHLQVLRLLIDAGSPLEHLGRGGRTALYLAAEFALECAPVQMLLDAGANPAVHDGFGNHIVVNAMVPEVQALLSAVTGHPIPVKAEPRPPQKMRAADWRAAHARITAVFARLEDQGIVTAQDVGLTQEDGFTDTAQQFIERGGMEAGLVGLCFYTRQDLNRAKRSSDLSLGFWAGPEGASAAMEQVGRRIVDAFTAAGLAVDWDGSAAHRPTVDLRGVA
;
A
#
# COMPACT_ATOMS: atom_id res chain seq x y z
N MET A 1 19.98 22.10 -21.00
CA MET A 1 19.49 20.77 -20.63
C MET A 1 18.58 20.96 -19.42
N ASP A 2 17.47 20.25 -19.34
CA ASP A 2 16.54 20.31 -18.21
C ASP A 2 17.22 19.80 -16.92
N LEU A 3 17.10 20.55 -15.81
CA LEU A 3 17.68 20.21 -14.51
C LEU A 3 17.16 18.86 -14.01
N CYS A 4 15.88 18.55 -14.23
CA CYS A 4 15.29 17.27 -13.82
C CYS A 4 15.87 16.09 -14.59
N ALA A 5 16.04 16.24 -15.91
CA ALA A 5 16.65 15.21 -16.75
C ALA A 5 18.13 14.96 -16.37
N ALA A 6 18.87 16.04 -16.11
CA ALA A 6 20.26 15.94 -15.63
C ALA A 6 20.35 15.28 -14.25
N ALA A 7 19.41 15.60 -13.35
CA ALA A 7 19.33 15.01 -12.03
C ALA A 7 19.07 13.50 -12.07
N LEU A 8 18.10 13.06 -12.90
CA LEU A 8 17.79 11.64 -13.10
C LEU A 8 18.98 10.86 -13.70
N ALA A 9 19.73 11.47 -14.61
CA ALA A 9 20.92 10.87 -15.20
C ALA A 9 22.18 10.94 -14.31
N ALA A 10 22.07 11.59 -13.14
CA ALA A 10 23.18 11.99 -12.29
C ALA A 10 24.32 12.73 -13.01
N ASP A 11 23.98 13.59 -13.97
CA ASP A 11 24.94 14.45 -14.67
C ASP A 11 25.36 15.62 -13.77
N VAL A 12 26.38 15.37 -12.95
CA VAL A 12 26.94 16.34 -11.99
C VAL A 12 27.30 17.67 -12.66
N ALA A 13 27.91 17.63 -13.85
CA ALA A 13 28.41 18.83 -14.52
C ALA A 13 27.24 19.73 -14.96
N VAL A 14 26.20 19.12 -15.52
CA VAL A 14 25.01 19.86 -15.95
C VAL A 14 24.21 20.38 -14.76
N VAL A 15 24.06 19.59 -13.69
CA VAL A 15 23.39 20.03 -12.45
C VAL A 15 24.12 21.24 -11.86
N GLN A 16 25.45 21.18 -11.72
CA GLN A 16 26.25 22.30 -11.21
C GLN A 16 26.10 23.56 -12.07
N ALA A 17 26.16 23.42 -13.40
CA ALA A 17 26.01 24.55 -14.32
C ALA A 17 24.61 25.17 -14.24
N ALA A 18 23.55 24.35 -14.12
CA ALA A 18 22.18 24.82 -13.99
C ALA A 18 21.97 25.55 -12.66
N LEU A 19 22.46 25.00 -11.54
CA LEU A 19 22.39 25.66 -10.23
C LEU A 19 23.17 26.98 -10.22
N ALA A 20 24.36 27.03 -10.82
CA ALA A 20 25.14 28.26 -10.95
C ALA A 20 24.45 29.33 -11.82
N ALA A 21 23.61 28.91 -12.77
CA ALA A 21 22.79 29.79 -13.58
C ALA A 21 21.50 30.25 -12.87
N GLY A 22 21.26 29.83 -11.62
CA GLY A 22 20.07 30.20 -10.85
C GLY A 22 18.83 29.40 -11.21
N ALA A 23 18.98 28.14 -11.65
CA ALA A 23 17.83 27.26 -11.86
C ALA A 23 16.99 27.12 -10.59
N ASP A 24 15.66 27.20 -10.74
CA ASP A 24 14.72 27.00 -9.64
C ASP A 24 14.66 25.51 -9.26
N VAL A 25 15.17 25.19 -8.08
CA VAL A 25 15.22 23.82 -7.54
C VAL A 25 13.85 23.28 -7.12
N GLY A 26 12.83 24.13 -7.02
CA GLY A 26 11.44 23.75 -6.78
C GLY A 26 10.62 23.61 -8.07
N ALA A 27 11.19 23.91 -9.24
CA ALA A 27 10.47 23.77 -10.49
C ALA A 27 10.18 22.30 -10.82
N GLU A 28 8.95 22.05 -11.26
CA GLU A 28 8.49 20.74 -11.68
C GLU A 28 8.74 20.52 -13.18
N ASN A 29 9.13 19.30 -13.56
CA ASN A 29 9.10 18.87 -14.95
C ASN A 29 7.66 18.58 -15.42
N ALA A 30 7.50 18.19 -16.70
CA ALA A 30 6.20 17.87 -17.30
C ALA A 30 5.43 16.72 -16.63
N TYR A 31 6.06 15.98 -15.71
CA TYR A 31 5.48 14.88 -14.97
C TYR A 31 5.16 15.24 -13.50
N GLY A 32 5.39 16.49 -13.09
CA GLY A 32 5.16 16.95 -11.72
C GLY A 32 6.23 16.51 -10.73
N PHE A 33 7.47 16.31 -11.19
CA PHE A 33 8.61 16.00 -10.32
C PHE A 33 9.60 17.16 -10.30
N THR A 34 10.09 17.46 -9.11
CA THR A 34 11.26 18.33 -8.88
C THR A 34 12.56 17.62 -9.26
N ALA A 35 13.64 18.39 -9.38
CA ALA A 35 14.96 17.85 -9.62
C ALA A 35 15.42 16.86 -8.52
N LEU A 36 15.08 17.14 -7.25
CA LEU A 36 15.43 16.27 -6.12
C LEU A 36 14.71 14.93 -6.18
N GLU A 37 13.42 14.93 -6.53
CA GLU A 37 12.65 13.68 -6.73
C GLU A 37 13.17 12.88 -7.93
N CYS A 38 13.61 13.54 -8.99
CA CYS A 38 14.28 12.89 -10.12
C CYS A 38 15.62 12.27 -9.70
N ALA A 39 16.45 12.98 -8.94
CA ALA A 39 17.72 12.47 -8.42
C ALA A 39 17.52 11.28 -7.47
N ALA A 40 16.50 11.33 -6.59
CA ALA A 40 16.21 10.27 -5.63
C ALA A 40 15.88 8.91 -6.27
N ARG A 41 15.48 8.90 -7.55
CA ARG A 41 15.16 7.68 -8.30
C ARG A 41 16.43 7.06 -8.87
N ALA A 42 17.17 6.34 -8.03
CA ALA A 42 18.38 5.64 -8.46
C ALA A 42 18.09 4.71 -9.66
N THR A 43 19.04 4.64 -10.58
CA THR A 43 19.02 3.67 -11.68
C THR A 43 20.27 2.81 -11.63
N HIS A 44 20.18 1.55 -12.09
CA HIS A 44 21.32 0.64 -12.08
C HIS A 44 22.49 1.10 -12.97
N ASP A 45 22.22 1.97 -13.94
CA ASP A 45 23.20 2.46 -14.91
C ASP A 45 23.98 3.68 -14.37
N THR A 46 23.61 4.20 -13.20
CA THR A 46 24.21 5.39 -12.61
C THR A 46 25.31 5.04 -11.61
N PRO A 47 26.54 5.59 -11.74
CA PRO A 47 27.56 5.45 -10.72
C PRO A 47 27.12 6.04 -9.38
N ALA A 48 27.19 5.24 -8.30
CA ALA A 48 26.78 5.63 -6.94
C ALA A 48 27.35 6.99 -6.49
N ALA A 49 28.63 7.25 -6.77
CA ALA A 49 29.29 8.51 -6.42
C ALA A 49 28.65 9.74 -7.10
N GLN A 50 28.25 9.61 -8.37
CA GLN A 50 27.60 10.71 -9.11
C GLN A 50 26.18 10.95 -8.62
N HIS A 51 25.43 9.87 -8.37
CA HIS A 51 24.09 9.94 -7.80
C HIS A 51 24.10 10.67 -6.45
N LEU A 52 24.98 10.26 -5.53
CA LEU A 52 25.14 10.91 -4.23
C LEU A 52 25.58 12.37 -4.35
N GLN A 53 26.45 12.69 -5.31
CA GLN A 53 26.89 14.06 -5.53
C GLN A 53 25.78 14.96 -6.07
N VAL A 54 24.94 14.47 -6.99
CA VAL A 54 23.78 15.21 -7.49
C VAL A 54 22.75 15.44 -6.39
N LEU A 55 22.43 14.41 -5.59
CA LEU A 55 21.55 14.56 -4.43
C LEU A 55 22.07 15.64 -3.48
N ARG A 56 23.37 15.60 -3.14
CA ARG A 56 24.00 16.60 -2.27
C ARG A 56 23.85 18.01 -2.85
N LEU A 57 24.15 18.21 -4.12
CA LEU A 57 24.06 19.52 -4.78
C LEU A 57 22.65 20.11 -4.72
N LEU A 58 21.62 19.28 -4.95
CA LEU A 58 20.23 19.72 -4.92
C LEU A 58 19.76 20.03 -3.50
N ILE A 59 20.13 19.20 -2.52
CA ILE A 59 19.87 19.44 -1.09
C ILE A 59 20.54 20.75 -0.64
N ASP A 60 21.83 20.92 -0.94
CA ASP A 60 22.60 22.11 -0.54
C ASP A 60 22.08 23.38 -1.23
N ALA A 61 21.48 23.26 -2.41
CA ALA A 61 20.81 24.35 -3.12
C ALA A 61 19.40 24.66 -2.57
N GLY A 62 18.92 23.93 -1.56
CA GLY A 62 17.64 24.19 -0.89
C GLY A 62 16.43 23.59 -1.60
N SER A 63 16.60 22.48 -2.33
CA SER A 63 15.45 21.75 -2.90
C SER A 63 14.39 21.43 -1.83
N PRO A 64 13.08 21.55 -2.16
CA PRO A 64 12.02 21.21 -1.22
C PRO A 64 12.01 19.70 -0.94
N LEU A 65 12.27 19.31 0.31
CA LEU A 65 12.30 17.90 0.72
C LEU A 65 10.90 17.26 0.76
N GLU A 66 9.90 18.06 1.10
CA GLU A 66 8.51 17.62 1.37
C GLU A 66 7.56 17.91 0.20
N HIS A 67 8.10 18.20 -0.99
CA HIS A 67 7.27 18.26 -2.19
C HIS A 67 6.57 16.90 -2.40
N LEU A 68 5.29 16.95 -2.76
CA LEU A 68 4.49 15.77 -3.06
C LEU A 68 4.33 15.65 -4.57
N GLY A 69 5.24 14.91 -5.19
CA GLY A 69 5.12 14.56 -6.59
C GLY A 69 3.93 13.64 -6.87
N ARG A 70 3.84 13.19 -8.13
CA ARG A 70 2.76 12.30 -8.55
C ARG A 70 2.70 11.03 -7.70
N GLY A 71 1.50 10.70 -7.23
CA GLY A 71 1.28 9.55 -6.36
C GLY A 71 1.57 9.81 -4.88
N GLY A 72 1.67 11.08 -4.46
CA GLY A 72 1.79 11.46 -3.04
C GLY A 72 3.14 11.10 -2.41
N ARG A 73 4.20 11.01 -3.21
CA ARG A 73 5.53 10.56 -2.77
C ARG A 73 6.49 11.73 -2.68
N THR A 74 7.25 11.81 -1.59
CA THR A 74 8.36 12.75 -1.42
C THR A 74 9.65 12.21 -2.05
N ALA A 75 10.70 13.04 -2.12
CA ALA A 75 12.02 12.59 -2.53
C ALA A 75 12.55 11.45 -1.64
N LEU A 76 12.31 11.51 -0.32
CA LEU A 76 12.69 10.43 0.60
C LEU A 76 11.95 9.12 0.27
N TYR A 77 10.65 9.20 -0.03
CA TYR A 77 9.86 8.04 -0.44
C TYR A 77 10.43 7.38 -1.70
N LEU A 78 10.72 8.19 -2.73
CA LEU A 78 11.30 7.71 -3.98
C LEU A 78 12.70 7.10 -3.76
N ALA A 79 13.53 7.71 -2.92
CA ALA A 79 14.85 7.17 -2.58
C ALA A 79 14.76 5.79 -1.92
N ALA A 80 13.75 5.56 -1.09
CA ALA A 80 13.52 4.25 -0.49
C ALA A 80 12.96 3.21 -1.49
N GLU A 81 11.99 3.62 -2.32
CA GLU A 81 11.34 2.76 -3.33
C GLU A 81 12.30 2.30 -4.42
N PHE A 82 13.25 3.15 -4.82
CA PHE A 82 14.25 2.85 -5.84
C PHE A 82 15.65 2.60 -5.27
N ALA A 83 15.75 2.36 -3.96
CA ALA A 83 17.03 2.19 -3.29
C ALA A 83 17.84 1.05 -3.91
N LEU A 84 19.08 1.35 -4.30
CA LEU A 84 20.12 0.35 -4.56
C LEU A 84 21.04 0.17 -3.35
N GLU A 85 21.10 1.20 -2.50
CA GLU A 85 21.91 1.27 -1.29
C GLU A 85 21.29 2.26 -0.31
N CYS A 86 21.77 2.26 0.94
CA CYS A 86 21.18 3.04 2.03
C CYS A 86 21.59 4.53 2.01
N ALA A 87 22.72 4.87 1.36
CA ALA A 87 23.32 6.20 1.44
C ALA A 87 22.44 7.37 0.94
N PRO A 88 21.69 7.26 -0.18
CA PRO A 88 20.74 8.29 -0.61
C PRO A 88 19.65 8.58 0.42
N VAL A 89 19.10 7.53 1.05
CA VAL A 89 18.07 7.64 2.07
C VAL A 89 18.63 8.33 3.31
N GLN A 90 19.81 7.90 3.78
CA GLN A 90 20.49 8.53 4.91
C GLN A 90 20.76 10.02 4.64
N MET A 91 21.19 10.38 3.42
CA MET A 91 21.46 11.77 3.04
C MET A 91 20.22 12.68 3.14
N LEU A 92 19.05 12.18 2.71
CA LEU A 92 17.79 12.91 2.80
C LEU A 92 17.32 13.02 4.27
N LEU A 93 17.49 11.98 5.08
CA LEU A 93 17.21 12.02 6.51
C LEU A 93 18.13 13.03 7.24
N ASP A 94 19.42 13.03 6.94
CA ASP A 94 20.40 13.97 7.50
C ASP A 94 20.08 15.43 7.12
N ALA A 95 19.44 15.63 5.96
CA ALA A 95 18.94 16.93 5.51
C ALA A 95 17.63 17.37 6.21
N GLY A 96 17.01 16.48 6.99
CA GLY A 96 15.77 16.76 7.73
C GLY A 96 14.47 16.37 7.02
N ALA A 97 14.53 15.51 6.00
CA ALA A 97 13.33 14.99 5.35
C ALA A 97 12.48 14.16 6.35
N ASN A 98 11.16 14.32 6.31
CA ASN A 98 10.25 13.61 7.20
C ASN A 98 10.18 12.12 6.85
N PRO A 99 10.58 11.19 7.75
CA PRO A 99 10.53 9.76 7.46
C PRO A 99 9.15 9.14 7.65
N ALA A 100 8.20 9.82 8.29
CA ALA A 100 6.86 9.31 8.55
C ALA A 100 5.88 9.65 7.40
N VAL A 101 6.29 9.36 6.17
CA VAL A 101 5.55 9.67 4.94
C VAL A 101 4.85 8.43 4.37
N HIS A 102 3.75 8.67 3.65
CA HIS A 102 2.92 7.66 3.01
C HIS A 102 2.77 8.00 1.53
N ASP A 103 2.61 7.00 0.66
CA ASP A 103 2.21 7.28 -0.72
C ASP A 103 0.71 7.62 -0.81
N GLY A 104 0.24 7.93 -2.02
CA GLY A 104 -1.17 8.20 -2.31
C GLY A 104 -2.09 7.00 -2.08
N PHE A 105 -1.53 5.81 -1.81
CA PHE A 105 -2.26 4.62 -1.37
C PHE A 105 -2.17 4.41 0.14
N GLY A 106 -1.69 5.37 0.92
CA GLY A 106 -1.59 5.26 2.38
C GLY A 106 -0.50 4.30 2.86
N ASN A 107 0.34 3.75 1.97
CA ASN A 107 1.41 2.86 2.37
C ASN A 107 2.55 3.67 2.98
N HIS A 108 2.90 3.39 4.24
CA HIS A 108 4.08 3.96 4.88
C HIS A 108 5.35 3.62 4.07
N ILE A 109 6.31 4.54 4.02
CA ILE A 109 7.56 4.41 3.24
C ILE A 109 8.32 3.09 3.45
N VAL A 110 8.29 2.53 4.66
CA VAL A 110 8.93 1.24 5.00
C VAL A 110 8.38 0.09 4.14
N VAL A 111 7.10 0.15 3.76
CA VAL A 111 6.41 -0.93 3.04
C VAL A 111 7.01 -1.14 1.65
N ASN A 112 7.30 -0.05 0.94
CA ASN A 112 7.77 -0.09 -0.45
C ASN A 112 9.29 0.11 -0.56
N ALA A 113 10.00 0.21 0.55
CA ALA A 113 11.46 0.26 0.54
C ALA A 113 12.04 -1.03 -0.06
N MET A 114 12.84 -0.88 -1.12
CA MET A 114 13.27 -2.00 -1.97
C MET A 114 14.27 -2.94 -1.30
N VAL A 115 15.16 -2.39 -0.47
CA VAL A 115 16.26 -3.14 0.14
C VAL A 115 16.10 -3.26 1.67
N PRO A 116 16.42 -4.43 2.27
CA PRO A 116 16.22 -4.67 3.70
C PRO A 116 16.92 -3.67 4.62
N GLU A 117 18.08 -3.17 4.23
CA GLU A 117 18.85 -2.19 4.99
C GLU A 117 18.11 -0.85 5.11
N VAL A 118 17.42 -0.43 4.04
CA VAL A 118 16.59 0.78 4.04
C VAL A 118 15.32 0.56 4.85
N GLN A 119 14.69 -0.62 4.76
CA GLN A 119 13.56 -0.98 5.62
C GLN A 119 13.95 -0.91 7.10
N ALA A 120 15.11 -1.46 7.47
CA ALA A 120 15.62 -1.44 8.83
C ALA A 120 15.93 -0.02 9.31
N LEU A 121 16.57 0.81 8.48
CA LEU A 121 16.82 2.21 8.78
C LEU A 121 15.52 2.98 9.04
N LEU A 122 14.58 2.92 8.08
CA LEU A 122 13.30 3.61 8.17
C LEU A 122 12.46 3.11 9.35
N SER A 123 12.47 1.81 9.62
CA SER A 123 11.80 1.23 10.79
C SER A 123 12.41 1.74 12.09
N ALA A 124 13.74 1.81 12.19
CA ALA A 124 14.42 2.30 13.37
C ALA A 124 14.13 3.78 13.66
N VAL A 125 14.08 4.63 12.62
CA VAL A 125 13.85 6.08 12.81
C VAL A 125 12.37 6.45 12.99
N THR A 126 11.44 5.66 12.45
CA THR A 126 10.00 5.94 12.56
C THR A 126 9.31 5.15 13.67
N GLY A 127 9.92 4.05 14.14
CA GLY A 127 9.24 3.06 14.96
C GLY A 127 8.18 2.25 14.23
N HIS A 128 7.99 2.47 12.92
CA HIS A 128 7.04 1.70 12.11
C HIS A 128 7.64 0.31 11.81
N PRO A 129 6.91 -0.79 12.08
CA PRO A 129 7.45 -2.12 11.89
C PRO A 129 7.70 -2.41 10.41
N ILE A 130 8.76 -3.18 10.13
CA ILE A 130 8.96 -3.76 8.80
C ILE A 130 7.83 -4.76 8.56
N PRO A 131 7.08 -4.67 7.45
CA PRO A 131 6.07 -5.66 7.12
C PRO A 131 6.70 -7.05 7.00
N VAL A 132 6.32 -7.94 7.91
CA VAL A 132 6.67 -9.35 7.79
C VAL A 132 5.75 -9.95 6.75
N LYS A 133 6.29 -10.30 5.58
CA LYS A 133 5.53 -11.07 4.59
C LYS A 133 5.13 -12.39 5.25
N ALA A 134 3.83 -12.57 5.48
CA ALA A 134 3.32 -13.81 6.06
C ALA A 134 3.75 -14.99 5.18
N GLU A 135 4.41 -15.98 5.79
CA GLU A 135 4.69 -17.22 5.09
C GLU A 135 3.37 -17.87 4.68
N PRO A 136 3.21 -18.33 3.42
CA PRO A 136 2.01 -19.02 3.01
C PRO A 136 1.83 -20.26 3.90
N ARG A 137 0.74 -20.30 4.66
CA ARG A 137 0.41 -21.48 5.45
C ARG A 137 0.20 -22.68 4.51
N PRO A 138 0.65 -23.88 4.87
CA PRO A 138 0.41 -25.06 4.06
C PRO A 138 -1.10 -25.27 3.88
N PRO A 139 -1.55 -25.65 2.67
CA PRO A 139 -2.96 -25.84 2.41
C PRO A 139 -3.49 -27.03 3.22
N GLN A 140 -4.54 -26.79 4.00
CA GLN A 140 -5.24 -27.83 4.74
C GLN A 140 -6.65 -28.00 4.17
N LYS A 141 -6.94 -29.19 3.63
CA LYS A 141 -8.29 -29.49 3.12
C LYS A 141 -9.29 -29.58 4.27
N MET A 142 -10.40 -28.88 4.15
CA MET A 142 -11.46 -28.88 5.17
C MET A 142 -12.33 -30.14 5.06
N ARG A 143 -12.71 -30.70 6.22
CA ARG A 143 -13.80 -31.69 6.27
C ARG A 143 -15.14 -30.97 6.16
N ALA A 144 -16.18 -31.70 5.74
CA ALA A 144 -17.52 -31.13 5.63
C ALA A 144 -18.08 -30.62 6.97
N ALA A 145 -17.70 -31.25 8.10
CA ALA A 145 -18.07 -30.77 9.44
C ALA A 145 -17.39 -29.44 9.78
N ASP A 146 -16.08 -29.35 9.56
CA ASP A 146 -15.29 -28.14 9.82
C ASP A 146 -15.79 -26.97 8.95
N TRP A 147 -16.10 -27.23 7.67
CA TRP A 147 -16.68 -26.21 6.79
C TRP A 147 -18.04 -25.72 7.29
N ARG A 148 -18.92 -26.61 7.77
CA ARG A 148 -20.22 -26.19 8.31
C ARG A 148 -20.06 -25.30 9.55
N ALA A 149 -19.14 -25.66 10.45
CA ALA A 149 -18.83 -24.85 11.63
C ALA A 149 -18.26 -23.47 11.23
N ALA A 150 -17.30 -23.45 10.30
CA ALA A 150 -16.72 -22.22 9.79
C ALA A 150 -17.74 -21.33 9.09
N HIS A 151 -18.56 -21.90 8.21
CA HIS A 151 -19.60 -21.17 7.50
C HIS A 151 -20.62 -20.53 8.45
N ALA A 152 -21.02 -21.23 9.53
CA ALA A 152 -21.91 -20.65 10.53
C ALA A 152 -21.28 -19.42 11.22
N ARG A 153 -19.97 -19.46 11.54
CA ARG A 153 -19.24 -18.31 12.09
C ARG A 153 -19.12 -17.17 11.08
N ILE A 154 -18.76 -17.48 9.83
CA ILE A 154 -18.66 -16.50 8.72
C ILE A 154 -20.01 -15.80 8.52
N THR A 155 -21.11 -16.53 8.47
CA THR A 155 -22.46 -15.96 8.32
C THR A 155 -22.80 -15.01 9.47
N ALA A 156 -22.45 -15.37 10.71
CA ALA A 156 -22.66 -14.49 11.85
C ALA A 156 -21.80 -13.21 11.80
N VAL A 157 -20.55 -13.32 11.31
CA VAL A 157 -19.68 -12.15 11.10
C VAL A 157 -20.25 -11.24 10.02
N PHE A 158 -20.71 -11.80 8.89
CA PHE A 158 -21.29 -11.03 7.80
C PHE A 158 -22.53 -10.25 8.25
N ALA A 159 -23.40 -10.86 9.07
CA ALA A 159 -24.53 -10.14 9.67
C ALA A 159 -24.09 -8.95 10.55
N ARG A 160 -23.01 -9.09 11.33
CA ARG A 160 -22.47 -7.97 12.13
C ARG A 160 -21.87 -6.86 11.26
N LEU A 161 -21.29 -7.20 10.11
CA LEU A 161 -20.76 -6.22 9.17
C LEU A 161 -21.90 -5.43 8.51
N GLU A 162 -23.03 -6.08 8.21
CA GLU A 162 -24.26 -5.41 7.74
C GLU A 162 -24.76 -4.37 8.74
N ASP A 163 -24.77 -4.70 10.04
CA ASP A 163 -25.13 -3.77 11.12
C ASP A 163 -24.21 -2.53 11.18
N GLN A 164 -22.99 -2.63 10.62
CA GLN A 164 -22.00 -1.56 10.55
C GLN A 164 -22.02 -0.80 9.22
N GLY A 165 -23.02 -1.05 8.37
CA GLY A 165 -23.18 -0.40 7.06
C GLY A 165 -22.29 -0.97 5.96
N ILE A 166 -21.74 -2.18 6.13
CA ILE A 166 -20.97 -2.88 5.10
C ILE A 166 -21.89 -3.89 4.41
N VAL A 167 -22.12 -3.72 3.11
CA VAL A 167 -22.93 -4.65 2.31
C VAL A 167 -22.18 -5.94 2.08
N THR A 168 -22.81 -7.07 2.35
CA THR A 168 -22.15 -8.37 2.34
C THR A 168 -22.77 -9.37 1.38
N ALA A 169 -21.91 -10.19 0.74
CA ALA A 169 -22.38 -11.25 -0.15
C ALA A 169 -21.52 -12.51 -0.03
N GLN A 170 -22.17 -13.66 0.13
CA GLN A 170 -21.51 -14.95 0.33
C GLN A 170 -21.70 -15.83 -0.90
N ASP A 171 -20.62 -16.46 -1.37
CA ASP A 171 -20.67 -17.37 -2.52
C ASP A 171 -21.28 -16.73 -3.78
N VAL A 172 -20.86 -15.50 -4.06
CA VAL A 172 -21.38 -14.64 -5.14
C VAL A 172 -20.47 -14.65 -6.37
N GLY A 173 -21.05 -14.70 -7.55
CA GLY A 173 -20.30 -14.78 -8.81
C GLY A 173 -19.36 -15.99 -8.91
N LEU A 174 -18.72 -16.13 -10.07
CA LEU A 174 -17.65 -17.11 -10.27
C LEU A 174 -16.28 -16.48 -10.06
N THR A 175 -16.10 -15.24 -10.50
CA THR A 175 -14.85 -14.50 -10.44
C THR A 175 -14.95 -13.30 -9.48
N GLN A 176 -13.80 -12.67 -9.20
CA GLN A 176 -13.76 -11.45 -8.39
C GLN A 176 -14.55 -10.29 -9.01
N GLU A 177 -14.48 -10.14 -10.33
CA GLU A 177 -15.15 -9.07 -11.05
C GLU A 177 -16.68 -9.22 -10.99
N ASP A 178 -17.17 -10.44 -11.19
CA ASP A 178 -18.61 -10.75 -11.07
C ASP A 178 -19.09 -10.55 -9.63
N GLY A 179 -18.35 -11.10 -8.66
CA GLY A 179 -18.71 -10.97 -7.25
C GLY A 179 -18.71 -9.51 -6.77
N PHE A 180 -17.77 -8.71 -7.26
CA PHE A 180 -17.75 -7.27 -7.00
C PHE A 180 -18.97 -6.59 -7.62
N THR A 181 -19.27 -6.86 -8.89
CA THR A 181 -20.39 -6.26 -9.62
C THR A 181 -21.71 -6.54 -8.92
N ASP A 182 -21.97 -7.80 -8.56
CA ASP A 182 -23.20 -8.22 -7.89
C ASP A 182 -23.35 -7.57 -6.51
N THR A 183 -22.26 -7.43 -5.76
CA THR A 183 -22.28 -6.83 -4.41
C THR A 183 -22.39 -5.30 -4.49
N ALA A 184 -21.71 -4.68 -5.46
CA ALA A 184 -21.79 -3.24 -5.71
C ALA A 184 -23.18 -2.82 -6.19
N GLN A 185 -23.85 -3.66 -6.98
CA GLN A 185 -25.24 -3.41 -7.37
C GLN A 185 -26.16 -3.37 -6.13
N GLN A 186 -26.02 -4.30 -5.20
CA GLN A 186 -26.79 -4.27 -3.94
C GLN A 186 -26.50 -3.01 -3.12
N PHE A 187 -25.24 -2.57 -3.08
CA PHE A 187 -24.87 -1.32 -2.42
C PHE A 187 -25.58 -0.10 -3.03
N ILE A 188 -25.62 -0.02 -4.36
CA ILE A 188 -26.31 1.07 -5.08
C ILE A 188 -27.82 1.00 -4.84
N GLU A 189 -28.43 -0.17 -4.96
CA GLU A 189 -29.88 -0.38 -4.77
C GLU A 189 -30.34 -0.03 -3.35
N ARG A 190 -29.45 -0.13 -2.36
CA ARG A 190 -29.70 0.26 -0.97
C ARG A 190 -29.43 1.74 -0.68
N GLY A 191 -29.16 2.57 -1.70
CA GLY A 191 -28.93 4.00 -1.56
C GLY A 191 -27.48 4.40 -1.27
N GLY A 192 -26.54 3.46 -1.33
CA GLY A 192 -25.11 3.70 -1.19
C GLY A 192 -24.73 4.53 0.04
N MET A 193 -23.76 5.43 -0.13
CA MET A 193 -23.26 6.28 0.95
C MET A 193 -24.32 7.23 1.51
N GLU A 194 -25.30 7.66 0.72
CA GLU A 194 -26.39 8.54 1.17
C GLU A 194 -27.31 7.84 2.19
N ALA A 195 -27.40 6.51 2.11
CA ALA A 195 -28.12 5.68 3.08
C ALA A 195 -27.26 5.30 4.31
N GLY A 196 -26.04 5.84 4.43
CA GLY A 196 -25.12 5.55 5.53
C GLY A 196 -24.31 4.26 5.37
N LEU A 197 -24.35 3.62 4.19
CA LEU A 197 -23.44 2.51 3.89
C LEU A 197 -22.01 3.03 3.74
N VAL A 198 -21.02 2.19 4.05
CA VAL A 198 -19.61 2.59 4.06
C VAL A 198 -18.72 1.74 3.15
N GLY A 199 -19.20 0.56 2.73
CA GLY A 199 -18.44 -0.33 1.88
C GLY A 199 -19.12 -1.66 1.62
N LEU A 200 -18.33 -2.61 1.11
CA LEU A 200 -18.76 -3.96 0.79
C LEU A 200 -17.72 -5.01 1.21
N CYS A 201 -18.18 -6.23 1.49
CA CYS A 201 -17.37 -7.40 1.82
C CYS A 201 -17.99 -8.68 1.26
N PHE A 202 -17.26 -9.44 0.43
CA PHE A 202 -17.81 -10.63 -0.21
C PHE A 202 -16.78 -11.74 -0.42
N TYR A 203 -17.24 -12.94 -0.74
CA TYR A 203 -16.37 -14.00 -1.29
C TYR A 203 -17.08 -14.76 -2.41
N THR A 204 -16.29 -15.25 -3.36
CA THR A 204 -16.84 -15.88 -4.57
C THR A 204 -16.90 -17.40 -4.49
N ARG A 205 -17.51 -18.05 -5.48
CA ARG A 205 -17.45 -19.51 -5.63
C ARG A 205 -16.01 -20.02 -5.74
N GLN A 206 -15.11 -19.25 -6.37
CA GLN A 206 -13.68 -19.61 -6.45
C GLN A 206 -12.98 -19.51 -5.09
N ASP A 207 -13.25 -18.45 -4.32
CA ASP A 207 -12.70 -18.29 -2.98
C ASP A 207 -13.21 -19.40 -2.04
N LEU A 208 -14.52 -19.70 -2.09
CA LEU A 208 -15.14 -20.81 -1.37
C LEU A 208 -14.45 -22.14 -1.67
N ASN A 209 -14.28 -22.45 -2.97
CA ASN A 209 -13.68 -23.71 -3.39
C ASN A 209 -12.20 -23.80 -2.99
N ARG A 210 -11.48 -22.67 -3.01
CA ARG A 210 -10.11 -22.57 -2.51
C ARG A 210 -10.08 -22.81 -1.00
N ALA A 211 -10.91 -22.14 -0.23
CA ALA A 211 -11.02 -22.28 1.22
C ALA A 211 -11.29 -23.73 1.64
N LYS A 212 -12.17 -24.45 0.93
CA LYS A 212 -12.40 -25.89 1.20
C LYS A 212 -11.15 -26.76 0.97
N ARG A 213 -10.19 -26.33 0.15
CA ARG A 213 -8.94 -27.06 -0.14
C ARG A 213 -7.74 -26.60 0.69
N SER A 214 -7.70 -25.33 1.09
CA SER A 214 -6.56 -24.73 1.80
C SER A 214 -6.83 -24.32 3.24
N SER A 215 -8.10 -24.21 3.64
CA SER A 215 -8.57 -23.54 4.85
C SER A 215 -8.30 -22.03 4.89
N ASP A 216 -8.00 -21.41 3.76
CA ASP A 216 -7.82 -19.96 3.66
C ASP A 216 -8.95 -19.36 2.80
N LEU A 217 -9.75 -18.46 3.38
CA LEU A 217 -10.84 -17.78 2.70
C LEU A 217 -10.47 -16.32 2.45
N SER A 218 -10.22 -15.97 1.19
CA SER A 218 -9.98 -14.58 0.79
C SER A 218 -11.31 -13.83 0.64
N LEU A 219 -11.34 -12.58 1.10
CA LEU A 219 -12.49 -11.70 1.07
C LEU A 219 -12.25 -10.53 0.09
N GLY A 220 -13.16 -10.33 -0.85
CA GLY A 220 -13.20 -9.12 -1.66
C GLY A 220 -13.82 -8.01 -0.82
N PHE A 221 -13.32 -6.78 -0.93
CA PHE A 221 -13.86 -5.66 -0.18
C PHE A 221 -13.63 -4.35 -0.93
N TRP A 222 -14.42 -3.34 -0.59
CA TRP A 222 -14.33 -2.00 -1.14
C TRP A 222 -14.95 -0.97 -0.20
N ALA A 223 -14.52 0.29 -0.30
CA ALA A 223 -15.01 1.41 0.50
C ALA A 223 -15.19 2.67 -0.36
N GLY A 224 -16.17 3.52 0.00
CA GLY A 224 -16.50 4.75 -0.73
C GLY A 224 -16.16 6.07 0.00
N PRO A 225 -16.05 7.20 -0.73
CA PRO A 225 -16.06 7.31 -2.19
C PRO A 225 -14.66 7.04 -2.79
N GLU A 226 -14.64 6.40 -3.96
CA GLU A 226 -13.45 6.17 -4.82
C GLU A 226 -12.31 5.28 -4.27
N GLY A 227 -12.57 4.34 -3.36
CA GLY A 227 -11.48 3.46 -2.88
C GLY A 227 -10.29 4.24 -2.29
N ALA A 228 -10.55 5.47 -1.82
CA ALA A 228 -9.57 6.31 -1.17
C ALA A 228 -8.91 5.48 -0.06
N SER A 229 -7.58 5.46 -0.04
CA SER A 229 -6.84 4.51 0.79
C SER A 229 -7.32 4.48 2.24
N ALA A 230 -7.54 5.65 2.85
CA ALA A 230 -8.04 5.75 4.22
C ALA A 230 -9.41 5.09 4.44
N ALA A 231 -10.33 5.16 3.47
CA ALA A 231 -11.64 4.53 3.55
C ALA A 231 -11.53 3.00 3.40
N MET A 232 -10.68 2.55 2.46
CA MET A 232 -10.35 1.13 2.28
C MET A 232 -9.73 0.54 3.54
N GLU A 233 -8.75 1.23 4.11
CA GLU A 233 -8.10 0.88 5.37
C GLU A 233 -9.12 0.73 6.50
N GLN A 234 -10.04 1.69 6.63
CA GLN A 234 -11.06 1.68 7.66
C GLN A 234 -12.02 0.48 7.51
N VAL A 235 -12.52 0.21 6.30
CA VAL A 235 -13.43 -0.93 6.06
C VAL A 235 -12.69 -2.25 6.23
N GLY A 236 -11.47 -2.38 5.70
CA GLY A 236 -10.63 -3.55 5.88
C GLY A 236 -10.36 -3.84 7.37
N ARG A 237 -10.11 -2.79 8.17
CA ARG A 237 -9.94 -2.93 9.63
C ARG A 237 -11.20 -3.44 10.32
N ARG A 238 -12.37 -2.91 9.96
CA ARG A 238 -13.67 -3.41 10.49
C ARG A 238 -13.89 -4.88 10.16
N ILE A 239 -13.53 -5.31 8.94
CA ILE A 239 -13.60 -6.72 8.52
C ILE A 239 -12.69 -7.57 9.41
N VAL A 240 -11.41 -7.19 9.54
CA VAL A 240 -10.43 -7.91 10.38
C VAL A 240 -10.90 -8.01 11.83
N ASP A 241 -11.36 -6.91 12.41
CA ASP A 241 -11.83 -6.85 13.80
C ASP A 241 -13.06 -7.74 14.00
N ALA A 242 -14.01 -7.75 13.06
CA ALA A 242 -15.23 -8.57 13.16
C ALA A 242 -14.93 -10.08 13.11
N PHE A 243 -14.02 -10.51 12.24
CA PHE A 243 -13.56 -11.89 12.16
C PHE A 243 -12.74 -12.30 13.39
N THR A 244 -11.84 -11.44 13.85
CA THR A 244 -11.02 -11.67 15.05
C THR A 244 -11.92 -11.81 16.28
N ALA A 245 -12.96 -10.98 16.42
CA ALA A 245 -13.95 -11.08 17.49
C ALA A 245 -14.80 -12.37 17.43
N ALA A 246 -14.85 -13.05 16.30
CA ALA A 246 -15.46 -14.36 16.14
C ALA A 246 -14.47 -15.53 16.32
N GLY A 247 -13.23 -15.24 16.75
CA GLY A 247 -12.17 -16.23 16.96
C GLY A 247 -11.56 -16.76 15.67
N LEU A 248 -11.65 -16.01 14.58
CA LEU A 248 -11.05 -16.34 13.28
C LEU A 248 -9.90 -15.37 13.01
N ALA A 249 -8.68 -15.90 12.89
CA ALA A 249 -7.52 -15.09 12.54
C ALA A 249 -7.63 -14.61 11.09
N VAL A 250 -7.11 -13.42 10.82
CA VAL A 250 -7.13 -12.82 9.47
C VAL A 250 -5.75 -12.29 9.15
N ASP A 251 -5.21 -12.73 8.01
CA ASP A 251 -4.05 -12.09 7.41
C ASP A 251 -4.49 -10.94 6.52
N TRP A 252 -3.99 -9.75 6.83
CA TRP A 252 -4.16 -8.57 6.00
C TRP A 252 -3.04 -7.57 6.32
N ASP A 253 -2.46 -6.95 5.30
CA ASP A 253 -1.33 -6.03 5.44
C ASP A 253 -1.75 -4.58 5.68
N GLY A 254 -3.05 -4.32 5.78
CA GLY A 254 -3.60 -2.98 5.92
C GLY A 254 -3.89 -2.28 4.59
N SER A 255 -3.43 -2.82 3.45
CA SER A 255 -3.55 -2.13 2.16
C SER A 255 -4.85 -2.45 1.43
N ALA A 256 -5.28 -1.52 0.57
CA ALA A 256 -6.35 -1.76 -0.39
C ALA A 256 -5.97 -2.78 -1.48
N ALA A 257 -4.67 -3.02 -1.71
CA ALA A 257 -4.17 -3.90 -2.75
C ALA A 257 -4.26 -5.39 -2.37
N HIS A 258 -4.27 -5.70 -1.07
CA HIS A 258 -4.33 -7.07 -0.58
C HIS A 258 -5.68 -7.38 0.06
N ARG A 259 -6.24 -8.53 -0.33
CA ARG A 259 -7.50 -9.03 0.21
C ARG A 259 -7.29 -9.67 1.58
N PRO A 260 -8.09 -9.32 2.61
CA PRO A 260 -8.09 -10.04 3.87
C PRO A 260 -8.32 -11.53 3.65
N THR A 261 -7.49 -12.37 4.28
CA THR A 261 -7.59 -13.83 4.17
C THR A 261 -7.81 -14.44 5.54
N VAL A 262 -8.99 -15.03 5.73
CA VAL A 262 -9.42 -15.64 6.98
C VAL A 262 -8.86 -17.07 7.10
N ASP A 263 -8.20 -17.36 8.21
CA ASP A 263 -7.76 -18.71 8.56
C ASP A 263 -8.93 -19.52 9.15
N LEU A 264 -9.33 -20.56 8.45
CA LEU A 264 -10.40 -21.48 8.84
C LEU A 264 -9.86 -22.79 9.45
N ARG A 265 -8.56 -22.88 9.72
CA ARG A 265 -7.98 -24.04 10.40
C ARG A 265 -8.45 -24.09 11.85
N GLY A 266 -8.65 -25.30 12.37
CA GLY A 266 -8.98 -25.51 13.79
C GLY A 266 -10.36 -25.00 14.21
N VAL A 267 -11.26 -24.69 13.27
CA VAL A 267 -12.63 -24.18 13.55
C VAL A 267 -13.58 -25.24 14.15
N ALA A 268 -13.05 -26.38 14.60
CA ALA A 268 -13.79 -27.47 15.24
C ALA A 268 -14.26 -27.11 16.67
#